data_AF-A0A1B6HRK2-F1
#
_entry.id   AF-A0A1B6HRK2-F1
#
_cell.length_a   1.000
_cell.length_b   1.000
_cell.length_c   1.000
_cell.angle_alpha   90.00
_cell.angle_beta   90.00
_cell.angle_gamma   90.00
#
_symmetry.space_group_name_H-M   'P 1'
#
loop_
_entity.id
_entity.type
_entity.pdbx_description
1 polymer ?
#
loop_
_entity_poly.entity_id
_entity_poly.type
_entity_poly.pdbx_seq_one_letter_code
_entity_poly.pdbx_strand_id
1 'polypeptide(L)'
;SRVEPSFESPELEDSTLSPVCRWRICYMRETHLQNNWRHGRSVKENISIVENFRDKFCMFVSDDYVLLSSGIKLMLWDVRGSPVYIGEPIHLLFESEGIRLVQMINSNMVLIVQEISVQVYCFKSIL
;
A
#
# COMPACT_ATOMS: atom_id res chain seq x y z
N SER A 1 -13.16 28.65 55.20
CA SER A 1 -11.68 28.63 55.06
C SER A 1 -11.35 28.14 53.66
N ARG A 2 -10.58 28.92 52.89
CA ARG A 2 -10.02 28.46 51.61
C ARG A 2 -8.72 27.72 51.93
N VAL A 3 -8.59 26.48 51.47
CA VAL A 3 -7.36 25.69 51.62
C VAL A 3 -6.48 26.02 50.43
N GLU A 4 -5.36 26.68 50.69
CA GLU A 4 -4.23 26.77 49.77
C GLU A 4 -3.33 25.52 49.93
N PRO A 5 -2.64 25.10 48.85
CA PRO A 5 -2.58 25.75 47.54
C PRO A 5 -3.68 25.28 46.58
N SER A 6 -4.14 26.19 45.72
CA SER A 6 -4.89 25.84 44.51
C SER A 6 -4.02 24.96 43.62
N PHE A 7 -4.62 23.96 42.96
CA PHE A 7 -3.91 23.14 41.98
C PHE A 7 -3.32 24.03 40.89
N GLU A 8 -1.99 24.17 40.88
CA GLU A 8 -1.23 24.82 39.83
C GLU A 8 -0.91 23.77 38.77
N SER A 9 -1.38 24.00 37.54
CA SER A 9 -0.95 23.17 36.41
C SER A 9 0.55 23.39 36.23
N PRO A 10 1.37 22.33 36.13
CA PRO A 10 2.78 22.49 35.83
C PRO A 10 2.94 23.29 34.54
N GLU A 11 3.95 24.17 34.53
CA GLU A 11 4.29 24.99 33.38
C GLU A 11 4.47 24.11 32.14
N LEU A 12 4.01 24.62 30.99
CA LEU A 12 4.08 24.00 29.66
C LEU A 12 5.52 23.90 29.15
N GLU A 13 6.46 23.45 29.98
CA GLU A 13 7.78 23.06 29.52
C GLU A 13 7.63 21.85 28.60
N ASP A 14 8.16 22.01 27.40
CA ASP A 14 8.21 21.06 26.32
C ASP A 14 8.28 19.61 26.82
N SER A 15 7.28 18.81 26.41
CA SER A 15 7.23 17.34 26.51
C SER A 15 8.52 16.72 27.04
N THR A 16 8.57 16.45 28.35
CA THR A 16 9.67 15.71 29.02
C THR A 16 9.83 14.27 28.52
N LEU A 17 8.97 13.83 27.61
CA LEU A 17 9.07 12.57 26.92
C LEU A 17 10.22 12.61 25.92
N SER A 18 11.19 11.72 26.12
CA SER A 18 12.17 11.43 25.08
C SER A 18 11.44 10.98 23.80
N PRO A 19 11.91 11.41 22.62
CA PRO A 19 11.29 11.03 21.37
C PRO A 19 11.26 9.50 21.26
N VAL A 20 10.06 8.96 20.99
CA VAL A 20 9.90 7.53 20.78
C VAL A 20 10.77 7.12 19.59
N CYS A 21 11.70 6.17 19.81
CA CYS A 21 12.58 5.75 18.74
C CYS A 21 11.80 5.13 17.57
N ARG A 22 12.34 5.25 16.34
CA ARG A 22 11.68 4.77 15.11
C ARG A 22 11.24 3.30 15.20
N TRP A 23 12.08 2.44 15.77
CA TRP A 23 11.76 1.02 15.97
C TRP A 23 10.50 0.80 16.81
N ARG A 24 10.36 1.56 17.90
CA ARG A 24 9.18 1.46 18.77
C ARG A 24 7.92 1.96 18.07
N ILE A 25 8.01 3.03 17.26
CA ILE A 25 6.90 3.49 16.42
C ILE A 25 6.47 2.40 15.43
N CYS A 26 7.42 1.80 14.70
CA CYS A 26 7.13 0.71 13.76
C CYS A 26 6.46 -0.49 14.45
N TYR A 27 7.00 -0.92 15.60
CA TYR A 27 6.45 -2.04 16.37
C TYR A 27 5.02 -1.78 16.86
N MET A 28 4.76 -0.59 17.41
CA MET A 28 3.41 -0.22 17.87
C MET A 28 2.42 -0.17 16.69
N ARG A 29 2.84 0.37 15.54
CA ARG A 29 2.02 0.41 14.32
C ARG A 29 1.67 -0.99 13.84
N GLU A 30 2.66 -1.88 13.73
CA GLU A 30 2.43 -3.26 13.29
C GLU A 30 1.50 -4.01 14.26
N THR A 31 1.77 -3.90 15.56
CA THR A 31 0.94 -4.54 16.59
C THR A 31 -0.52 -4.05 16.52
N HIS A 32 -0.72 -2.74 16.32
CA HIS A 32 -2.06 -2.16 16.17
C HIS A 32 -2.78 -2.69 14.92
N LEU A 33 -2.10 -2.74 13.77
CA LEU A 33 -2.65 -3.27 12.52
C LEU A 33 -3.03 -4.76 12.64
N GLN A 34 -2.14 -5.57 13.22
CA GLN A 34 -2.41 -7.00 13.45
C GLN A 34 -3.61 -7.20 14.38
N ASN A 35 -3.71 -6.42 15.46
CA ASN A 35 -4.84 -6.50 16.38
C ASN A 35 -6.15 -6.09 15.70
N ASN A 36 -6.15 -5.02 14.91
CA ASN A 36 -7.33 -4.62 14.15
C ASN A 36 -7.77 -5.73 13.18
N TRP A 37 -6.82 -6.35 12.47
CA TRP A 37 -7.10 -7.47 11.58
C TRP A 37 -7.71 -8.67 12.31
N ARG A 38 -7.08 -9.12 13.41
CA ARG A 38 -7.54 -10.29 14.19
C ARG A 38 -8.95 -10.12 14.76
N HIS A 39 -9.33 -8.91 15.13
CA HIS A 39 -10.64 -8.61 15.71
C HIS A 39 -11.65 -8.09 14.67
N GLY A 40 -11.31 -8.12 13.38
CA GLY A 40 -12.20 -7.61 12.31
C GLY A 40 -12.48 -6.11 12.40
N ARG A 41 -11.66 -5.34 13.11
CA ARG A 41 -11.74 -3.87 13.21
C ARG A 41 -11.03 -3.21 12.03
N SER A 42 -11.27 -3.71 10.82
CA SER A 42 -10.74 -3.17 9.58
C SER A 42 -11.86 -2.65 8.70
N VAL A 43 -11.63 -1.49 8.10
CA VAL A 43 -12.46 -0.99 7.02
C VAL A 43 -11.94 -1.61 5.74
N LYS A 44 -12.83 -2.23 4.96
CA LYS A 44 -12.51 -2.78 3.65
C LYS A 44 -13.22 -1.94 2.60
N GLU A 45 -12.43 -1.32 1.72
CA GLU A 45 -12.96 -0.70 0.51
C GLU A 45 -12.88 -1.71 -0.63
N ASN A 46 -14.01 -1.94 -1.29
CA ASN A 46 -14.05 -2.81 -2.46
C ASN A 46 -13.78 -1.94 -3.69
N ILE A 47 -12.71 -2.25 -4.42
CA ILE A 47 -12.45 -1.64 -5.71
C ILE A 47 -13.30 -2.38 -6.74
N SER A 48 -14.40 -1.76 -7.19
CA SER A 48 -15.25 -2.31 -8.24
C SER A 48 -14.59 -2.10 -9.60
N ILE A 49 -13.90 -3.12 -10.08
CA ILE A 49 -13.32 -3.11 -11.43
C ILE A 49 -14.27 -3.87 -12.34
N VAL A 50 -14.72 -3.19 -13.39
CA VAL A 50 -15.81 -3.63 -14.30
C VAL A 50 -15.38 -4.80 -15.20
N GLU A 51 -14.07 -5.00 -15.37
CA GLU A 51 -13.53 -6.01 -16.27
C GLU A 51 -13.42 -7.41 -15.63
N ASN A 52 -13.59 -8.44 -16.46
CA ASN A 52 -13.72 -9.83 -16.03
C ASN A 52 -12.34 -10.44 -15.71
N PHE A 53 -12.11 -10.76 -14.45
CA PHE A 53 -10.81 -11.20 -13.96
C PHE A 53 -10.67 -12.73 -13.96
N ARG A 54 -10.25 -13.34 -15.07
CA ARG A 54 -9.90 -14.77 -15.07
C ARG A 54 -8.52 -15.05 -14.47
N ASP A 55 -7.54 -14.15 -14.68
CA ASP A 55 -6.16 -14.31 -14.22
C ASP A 55 -5.74 -13.09 -13.38
N LYS A 56 -5.96 -13.20 -12.07
CA LYS A 56 -5.73 -12.11 -11.12
C LYS A 56 -4.34 -12.17 -10.53
N PHE A 57 -3.60 -11.08 -10.64
CA PHE A 57 -2.60 -10.73 -9.65
C PHE A 57 -2.85 -9.32 -9.12
N CYS A 58 -2.43 -9.11 -7.88
CA CYS A 58 -2.39 -7.82 -7.21
C CYS A 58 -1.05 -7.74 -6.49
N MET A 59 -0.30 -6.65 -6.70
CA MET A 59 0.99 -6.41 -6.05
C MET A 59 1.13 -4.95 -5.66
N PHE A 60 1.57 -4.68 -4.44
CA PHE A 60 2.03 -3.34 -4.07
C PHE A 60 3.39 -3.06 -4.72
N VAL A 61 3.45 -1.93 -5.44
CA VAL A 61 4.68 -1.39 -6.04
C VAL A 61 5.38 -0.45 -5.04
N SER A 62 4.60 0.25 -4.23
CA SER A 62 5.02 1.01 -3.06
C SER A 62 3.91 0.98 -2.01
N ASP A 63 4.08 1.71 -0.90
CA ASP A 63 3.03 1.88 0.12
C ASP A 63 1.73 2.48 -0.46
N ASP A 64 1.84 3.23 -1.55
CA ASP A 64 0.78 4.08 -2.11
C ASP A 64 0.25 3.59 -3.46
N TYR A 65 0.95 2.65 -4.12
CA TYR A 65 0.61 2.22 -5.48
C TYR A 65 0.47 0.70 -5.59
N VAL A 66 -0.60 0.27 -6.26
CA VAL A 66 -0.93 -1.14 -6.50
C VAL A 66 -1.00 -1.42 -7.99
N LEU A 67 -0.40 -2.53 -8.41
CA LEU A 67 -0.47 -3.06 -9.76
C LEU A 67 -1.50 -4.19 -9.82
N LEU A 68 -2.43 -4.10 -10.76
CA LEU A 68 -3.53 -5.05 -10.94
C LEU A 68 -3.57 -5.55 -12.38
N SER A 69 -3.69 -6.87 -12.58
CA SER A 69 -4.00 -7.43 -13.90
C SER A 69 -5.49 -7.59 -14.13
N SER A 70 -5.94 -7.28 -15.34
CA SER A 70 -7.26 -7.57 -15.87
C SER A 70 -7.11 -8.10 -17.31
N GLY A 71 -7.22 -9.42 -17.47
CA GLY A 71 -6.88 -10.08 -18.74
C GLY A 71 -5.43 -9.77 -19.13
N ILE A 72 -5.24 -9.18 -20.32
CA ILE A 72 -3.92 -8.69 -20.78
C ILE A 72 -3.53 -7.32 -20.29
N LYS A 73 -4.42 -6.61 -19.60
CA LYS A 73 -4.12 -5.26 -19.16
C LYS A 73 -3.49 -5.29 -17.79
N LEU A 74 -2.48 -4.46 -17.64
CA LEU A 74 -1.86 -4.20 -16.38
C LEU A 74 -2.03 -2.75 -16.01
N MET A 75 -2.63 -2.55 -14.84
CA MET A 75 -3.16 -1.27 -14.40
C MET A 75 -2.46 -0.84 -13.12
N LEU A 76 -1.96 0.39 -13.09
CA LEU A 76 -1.41 1.01 -11.88
C LEU A 76 -2.51 1.83 -11.19
N TRP A 77 -2.60 1.68 -9.88
CA TRP A 77 -3.62 2.33 -9.04
C TRP A 77 -2.94 3.08 -7.90
N ASP A 78 -3.35 4.32 -7.63
CA ASP A 78 -3.04 5.05 -6.40
C ASP A 78 -4.10 4.74 -5.35
N VAL A 79 -3.65 4.30 -4.17
CA VAL A 79 -4.50 3.83 -3.08
C VAL A 79 -4.37 4.67 -1.80
N ARG A 80 -3.79 5.88 -1.86
CA ARG A 80 -3.63 6.78 -0.68
C ARG A 80 -4.95 7.23 -0.07
N GLY A 81 -6.02 7.19 -0.85
CA GLY A 81 -7.39 7.46 -0.41
C GLY A 81 -8.33 6.49 -1.11
N SER A 82 -9.34 7.02 -1.80
CA SER A 82 -10.16 6.21 -2.68
C SER A 82 -9.34 5.76 -3.90
N PRO A 83 -9.26 4.45 -4.20
CA PRO A 83 -8.40 3.95 -5.27
C PRO A 83 -8.72 4.54 -6.65
N VAL A 84 -7.72 5.11 -7.32
CA VAL A 84 -7.84 5.69 -8.67
C VAL A 84 -6.85 5.03 -9.62
N TYR A 85 -7.36 4.66 -10.80
CA TYR A 85 -6.53 4.17 -11.89
C TYR A 85 -5.68 5.29 -12.50
N ILE A 86 -4.38 5.06 -12.67
CA ILE A 86 -3.42 6.05 -13.16
C ILE A 86 -2.68 5.53 -14.40
N GLY A 87 -2.68 6.36 -15.44
CA GLY A 87 -1.91 6.14 -16.66
C GLY A 87 -2.61 5.26 -17.69
N GLU A 88 -1.88 4.92 -18.75
CA GLU A 88 -2.33 3.99 -19.78
C GLU A 88 -2.05 2.54 -19.36
N PRO A 89 -2.90 1.58 -19.75
CA PRO A 89 -2.71 0.20 -19.35
C PRO A 89 -1.52 -0.38 -20.10
N ILE A 90 -0.69 -1.12 -19.38
CA ILE A 90 0.36 -1.92 -19.99
C ILE A 90 -0.30 -3.17 -20.57
N HIS A 91 -0.13 -3.39 -21.87
CA HIS A 91 -0.66 -4.58 -22.54
C HIS A 91 0.38 -5.70 -22.51
N LEU A 92 0.02 -6.79 -21.85
CA LEU A 92 0.78 -8.04 -21.85
C LEU A 92 0.76 -8.67 -23.24
N LEU A 93 1.83 -9.39 -23.55
CA LEU A 93 2.04 -9.96 -24.88
C LEU A 93 1.10 -11.13 -25.22
N PHE A 94 0.62 -11.88 -24.22
CA PHE A 94 -0.18 -13.09 -24.45
C PHE A 94 -1.55 -13.00 -23.77
N GLU A 95 -2.62 -13.33 -24.51
CA GLU A 95 -4.01 -13.19 -24.04
C GLU A 95 -4.51 -14.33 -23.15
N SER A 96 -3.97 -15.53 -23.33
CA SER A 96 -4.46 -16.75 -22.69
C SER A 96 -3.49 -17.35 -21.68
N GLU A 97 -2.38 -16.67 -21.42
CA GLU A 97 -1.29 -17.20 -20.61
C GLU A 97 -1.27 -16.56 -19.23
N GLY A 98 -1.24 -17.41 -18.20
CA GLY A 98 -1.25 -16.98 -16.81
C GLY A 98 0.05 -16.30 -16.39
N ILE A 99 -0.06 -15.31 -15.51
CA ILE A 99 1.09 -14.60 -14.96
C ILE A 99 1.69 -15.46 -13.85
N ARG A 100 2.93 -15.89 -14.05
CA ARG A 100 3.66 -16.77 -13.12
C ARG A 100 4.37 -16.00 -12.02
N LEU A 101 4.92 -14.84 -12.37
CA LEU A 101 5.65 -13.99 -11.45
C LEU A 101 5.48 -12.53 -11.85
N VAL A 102 5.36 -11.68 -10.83
CA VAL A 102 5.51 -10.23 -10.95
C VAL A 102 6.47 -9.83 -9.86
N GLN A 103 7.43 -8.97 -10.19
CA GLN A 103 8.42 -8.51 -9.22
C GLN A 103 8.90 -7.11 -9.59
N MET A 104 8.98 -6.23 -8.59
CA MET A 104 9.69 -4.97 -8.75
C MET A 104 11.20 -5.23 -8.81
N ILE A 105 11.84 -4.79 -9.90
CA ILE A 105 13.31 -4.79 -10.02
C ILE A 105 13.88 -3.60 -9.23
N ASN A 106 13.19 -2.45 -9.30
CA ASN A 106 13.51 -1.22 -8.57
C ASN A 106 12.24 -0.36 -8.43
N SER A 107 12.35 0.93 -8.11
CA SER A 107 11.19 1.81 -7.89
C SER A 107 10.36 2.14 -9.15
N ASN A 108 10.88 1.92 -10.35
CA ASN A 108 10.20 2.26 -11.60
C ASN A 108 10.19 1.14 -12.65
N MET A 109 10.68 -0.05 -12.31
CA MET A 109 10.73 -1.19 -13.22
C MET A 109 10.07 -2.41 -12.62
N VAL A 110 9.12 -2.98 -13.35
CA VAL A 110 8.47 -4.26 -13.01
C VAL A 110 8.86 -5.33 -14.02
N LEU A 111 9.20 -6.50 -13.49
CA LEU A 111 9.40 -7.74 -14.23
C LEU A 111 8.13 -8.57 -14.15
N ILE A 112 7.70 -9.10 -15.29
CA ILE A 112 6.54 -9.98 -15.41
C ILE A 112 6.98 -11.23 -16.16
N VAL A 113 6.77 -12.39 -15.54
CA VAL A 113 6.96 -13.69 -16.19
C VAL A 113 5.59 -14.24 -16.55
N GLN A 114 5.36 -14.42 -17.85
CA GLN A 114 4.14 -14.96 -18.41
C GLN A 114 4.52 -16.22 -19.19
N GLU A 115 4.19 -17.39 -18.63
CA GLU A 115 4.66 -18.71 -19.07
C GLU A 115 6.15 -18.77 -19.45
N ILE A 116 6.46 -18.66 -20.75
CA ILE A 116 7.83 -18.75 -21.31
C ILE A 116 8.45 -17.37 -21.60
N SER A 117 7.72 -16.29 -21.38
CA SER A 117 8.12 -14.92 -21.69
C SER A 117 8.47 -14.14 -20.43
N VAL A 118 9.55 -13.37 -20.52
CA VAL A 118 9.94 -12.38 -19.50
C VAL A 118 9.79 -11.00 -20.11
N GLN A 119 8.94 -10.18 -19.49
CA GLN A 119 8.62 -8.83 -19.91
C GLN A 119 9.09 -7.85 -18.83
N VAL A 120 9.71 -6.75 -19.25
CA VAL A 120 10.16 -5.69 -18.33
C VAL A 120 9.48 -4.39 -18.74
N TYR A 121 8.78 -3.78 -17.80
CA TYR A 121 8.07 -2.53 -18.01
C TYR A 121 8.67 -1.44 -17.14
N CYS A 122 8.89 -0.28 -17.75
CA CYS A 122 9.35 0.92 -17.06
C CYS A 122 8.18 1.89 -16.91
N PHE A 123 7.89 2.29 -15.68
CA PHE A 123 7.01 3.42 -15.42
C PHE A 123 7.80 4.71 -15.65
N LYS A 124 7.20 5.70 -16.33
CA LYS A 124 7.70 7.09 -16.22
C LYS A 124 7.66 7.42 -14.73
N SER A 125 8.74 8.02 -14.21
CA SER A 125 8.96 8.25 -12.78
C SER A 125 7.64 8.45 -12.03
N ILE A 126 7.32 7.52 -11.14
CA ILE A 126 6.18 7.63 -10.23
C ILE A 126 6.51 8.64 -9.10
N LEU A 127 7.72 9.22 -9.12
CA LEU A 127 8.27 10.23 -8.22
C LEU A 127 8.43 11.57 -8.93
#